data_AF-A0A388M875-F1
#
_entry.id   AF-A0A388M875-F1
#
_cell.length_a   1.000
_cell.length_b   1.000
_cell.length_c   1.000
_cell.angle_alpha   90.00
_cell.angle_beta   90.00
_cell.angle_gamma   90.00
#
_symmetry.space_group_name_H-M   'P 1'
#
loop_
_entity.id
_entity.type
_entity.pdbx_description
1 polymer ?
#
loop_
_entity_poly.entity_id
_entity_poly.type
_entity_poly.pdbx_seq_one_letter_code
_entity_poly.pdbx_strand_id
1 'polypeptide(L)'
;MGMTRAERRAMERKEKKDDIIEGESDGEERIPLSAGGLYLVNQATVSVQIHRVDPSSKSIDEWTLKETLRNLISREASLTGHQFQLTTMEKSAGNSSLSYSQSVSSRGNKKSAGMEKFGGKIRGDGVSSTKKRDREETRGSTGLVRKLAGRSVMARFLVRVVCTNAETAGAKVVDKLNGLELSLGGMRLVCDAQSEDVALEEMRKEWEAKYGPSETGYRSRRQGERPDTLVIRGLPCRWLVEPRVSSKPSVLVTHTIFSSFGTIRNLEFLNSEEPAQGSGPSSSDFGAVPFMTGLECGVIIQYEDHATFCKALAAMCGRAMKKSGSSLCVYYKVHWDSDEYFSEKSVRRRKFEKDRLEEMERRKAAEEKRRAAIEDRKAELRRLEEEKKEEEEKERLKREEAERKQREEEAARVAEEKRREEEERLRREEEERRVEEERKQREEAAKVRKIWQAAGCDKEVRSGDHNILKTK
;
A
#
# COMPACT_ATOMS: atom_id res chain seq x y z
N MET A 1 -13.67 -24.17 63.73
CA MET A 1 -13.67 -25.55 63.22
C MET A 1 -12.40 -25.76 62.43
N GLY A 2 -11.48 -26.59 62.92
CA GLY A 2 -10.19 -26.84 62.26
C GLY A 2 -10.32 -27.94 61.22
N MET A 3 -9.71 -27.75 60.05
CA MET A 3 -9.65 -28.77 58.99
C MET A 3 -9.11 -30.09 59.53
N THR A 4 -9.81 -31.16 59.18
CA THR A 4 -9.50 -32.53 59.56
C THR A 4 -8.24 -33.03 58.84
N ARG A 5 -7.59 -34.03 59.43
CA ARG A 5 -6.37 -34.65 58.87
C ARG A 5 -6.60 -35.30 57.49
N ALA A 6 -7.85 -35.66 57.19
CA ALA A 6 -8.25 -36.19 55.89
C ALA A 6 -8.34 -35.08 54.82
N GLU A 7 -8.87 -33.91 55.18
CA GLU A 7 -8.96 -32.74 54.29
C GLU A 7 -7.56 -32.21 53.94
N ARG A 8 -6.64 -32.20 54.90
CA ARG A 8 -5.24 -31.78 54.67
C ARG A 8 -4.51 -32.72 53.68
N ARG A 9 -4.74 -34.04 53.79
CA ARG A 9 -4.19 -35.04 52.85
C ARG A 9 -4.84 -35.01 51.47
N ALA A 10 -6.12 -34.64 51.39
CA ALA A 10 -6.80 -34.47 50.10
C ALA A 10 -6.29 -33.23 49.37
N MET A 11 -5.96 -32.16 50.11
CA MET A 11 -5.37 -30.94 49.56
C MET A 11 -3.93 -31.17 49.08
N GLU A 12 -3.08 -31.84 49.88
CA GLU A 12 -1.73 -32.24 49.47
C GLU A 12 -1.74 -33.18 48.25
N ARG A 13 -2.73 -34.07 48.12
CA ARG A 13 -2.88 -34.92 46.93
C ARG A 13 -3.40 -34.15 45.71
N LYS A 14 -4.06 -33.00 45.91
CA LYS A 14 -4.52 -32.12 44.82
C LYS A 14 -3.36 -31.24 44.34
N GLU A 15 -2.62 -30.61 45.26
CA GLU A 15 -1.37 -29.90 44.94
C GLU A 15 -0.37 -30.82 44.23
N LYS A 16 -0.18 -32.04 44.74
CA LYS A 16 0.75 -33.01 44.13
C LYS A 16 0.25 -33.62 42.81
N LYS A 17 -1.03 -33.43 42.45
CA LYS A 17 -1.59 -33.86 41.16
C LYS A 17 -1.59 -32.72 40.14
N ASP A 18 -1.64 -31.48 40.61
CA ASP A 18 -1.45 -30.28 39.78
C ASP A 18 0.04 -30.05 39.45
N ASP A 19 0.97 -30.59 40.26
CA ASP A 19 2.42 -30.63 39.98
C ASP A 19 2.86 -31.76 39.03
N ILE A 20 1.97 -32.69 38.64
CA ILE A 20 2.27 -33.77 37.67
C ILE A 20 1.54 -33.47 36.36
N ILE A 21 1.97 -32.38 35.71
CA ILE A 21 2.03 -32.32 34.25
C ILE A 21 3.52 -32.52 33.92
N GLU A 22 3.99 -33.75 34.06
CA GLU A 22 5.24 -34.19 33.42
C GLU A 22 4.98 -34.19 31.91
N GLY A 23 5.20 -33.03 31.29
CA GLY A 23 5.55 -32.98 29.88
C GLY A 23 6.97 -33.50 29.73
N GLU A 24 7.14 -34.50 28.87
CA GLU A 24 8.43 -34.99 28.38
C GLU A 24 9.45 -33.84 28.31
N SER A 25 10.47 -33.91 29.16
CA SER A 25 11.57 -32.95 29.18
C SER A 25 12.50 -33.23 28.00
N ASP A 26 12.06 -32.90 26.80
CA ASP A 26 12.99 -32.56 25.73
C ASP A 26 13.80 -31.37 26.26
N GLY A 27 15.12 -31.51 26.37
CA GLY A 27 16.07 -30.53 26.95
C GLY A 27 16.20 -29.21 26.18
N GLU A 28 15.07 -28.62 25.80
CA GLU A 28 14.92 -27.35 25.12
C GLU A 28 14.79 -26.26 26.19
N GLU A 29 15.85 -25.46 26.38
CA GLU A 29 15.81 -24.29 27.26
C GLU A 29 14.77 -23.29 26.72
N ARG A 30 13.71 -23.04 27.49
CA ARG A 30 12.61 -22.14 27.12
C ARG A 30 12.61 -20.92 28.04
N ILE A 31 12.70 -19.72 27.45
CA ILE A 31 12.59 -18.47 28.21
C ILE A 31 11.18 -17.90 28.03
N PRO A 32 10.31 -17.90 29.05
CA PRO A 32 8.98 -17.32 28.94
C PRO A 32 9.06 -15.79 28.85
N LEU A 33 8.31 -15.21 27.92
CA LEU A 33 8.25 -13.76 27.71
C LEU A 33 7.00 -13.11 28.28
N SER A 34 5.88 -13.83 28.34
CA SER A 34 4.64 -13.30 28.90
C SER A 34 3.66 -14.40 29.29
N ALA A 35 2.67 -14.04 30.11
CA ALA A 35 1.52 -14.89 30.42
C ALA A 35 0.68 -15.28 29.18
N GLY A 36 0.89 -14.62 28.03
CA GLY A 36 0.27 -14.97 26.75
C GLY A 36 0.84 -16.21 26.08
N GLY A 37 1.73 -16.94 26.75
CA GLY A 37 2.32 -18.19 26.28
C GLY A 37 3.39 -18.00 25.20
N LEU A 38 3.98 -16.81 25.09
CA LEU A 38 5.14 -16.58 24.23
C LEU A 38 6.42 -16.97 24.97
N TYR A 39 7.30 -17.68 24.27
CA TYR A 39 8.59 -18.10 24.81
C TYR A 39 9.67 -18.11 23.72
N LEU A 40 10.93 -17.99 24.15
CA LEU A 40 12.09 -18.11 23.29
C LEU A 40 12.62 -19.54 23.28
N VAL A 41 13.10 -19.99 22.12
CA VAL A 41 13.78 -21.26 21.90
C VAL A 41 15.10 -21.04 21.18
N ASN A 42 16.12 -21.84 21.48
CA ASN A 42 17.42 -21.73 20.84
C ASN A 42 17.31 -22.00 19.33
N GLN A 43 18.06 -21.24 18.54
CA GLN A 43 18.07 -21.31 17.08
C GLN A 43 19.50 -21.15 16.56
N ALA A 44 19.82 -21.86 15.49
CA ALA A 44 20.97 -21.57 14.64
C ALA A 44 20.54 -21.05 13.26
N THR A 45 21.29 -20.10 12.72
CA THR A 45 21.12 -19.55 11.37
C THR A 45 22.38 -19.77 10.55
N VAL A 46 22.25 -20.43 9.40
CA VAL A 46 23.36 -20.72 8.49
C VAL A 46 23.02 -20.19 7.10
N SER A 47 23.88 -19.34 6.55
CA SER A 47 23.83 -18.99 5.13
C SER A 47 24.57 -20.04 4.31
N VAL A 48 23.95 -20.47 3.21
CA VAL A 48 24.49 -21.50 2.32
C VAL A 48 24.48 -20.92 0.91
N GLN A 49 25.67 -20.61 0.39
CA GLN A 49 25.86 -20.22 -1.00
C GLN A 49 26.13 -21.45 -1.85
N ILE A 50 25.48 -21.54 -3.01
CA ILE A 50 25.65 -22.66 -3.93
C ILE A 50 26.32 -22.16 -5.18
N HIS A 51 27.52 -22.67 -5.43
CA HIS A 51 28.32 -22.35 -6.60
C HIS A 51 28.17 -23.44 -7.65
N ARG A 52 28.10 -23.04 -8.93
CA ARG A 52 28.20 -23.99 -10.04
C ARG A 52 29.66 -24.35 -10.28
N VAL A 53 29.96 -25.64 -10.35
CA VAL A 53 31.30 -26.15 -10.70
C VAL A 53 31.49 -26.10 -12.22
N ASP A 54 30.45 -26.43 -12.98
CA ASP A 54 30.47 -26.45 -14.44
C ASP A 54 29.47 -25.42 -15.01
N PRO A 55 29.83 -24.65 -16.05
CA PRO A 55 28.90 -23.78 -16.76
C PRO A 55 27.99 -24.60 -17.69
N SER A 56 27.14 -25.45 -17.11
CA SER A 56 26.07 -26.14 -17.85
C SER A 56 24.94 -25.16 -18.15
N SER A 57 24.36 -25.23 -19.36
CA SER A 57 23.18 -24.45 -19.76
C SER A 57 21.87 -24.92 -19.11
N LYS A 58 21.91 -26.02 -18.34
CA LYS A 58 20.72 -26.56 -17.69
C LYS A 58 20.29 -25.68 -16.52
N SER A 59 19.03 -25.27 -16.50
CA SER A 59 18.42 -24.67 -15.32
C SER A 59 18.10 -25.77 -14.30
N ILE A 60 18.32 -25.48 -13.02
CA ILE A 60 17.80 -26.28 -11.91
C ILE A 60 16.57 -25.57 -11.38
N ASP A 61 15.54 -26.34 -11.11
CA ASP A 61 14.36 -25.87 -10.41
C ASP A 61 14.70 -25.60 -8.92
N GLU A 62 14.25 -24.46 -8.42
CA GLU A 62 14.54 -23.99 -7.06
C GLU A 62 13.94 -24.92 -6.01
N TRP A 63 12.75 -25.46 -6.27
CA TRP A 63 12.10 -26.39 -5.34
C TRP A 63 12.92 -27.67 -5.19
N THR A 64 13.44 -28.22 -6.29
CA THR A 64 14.32 -29.39 -6.27
C THR A 64 15.58 -29.15 -5.45
N LEU A 65 16.16 -27.96 -5.55
CA LEU A 65 17.34 -27.55 -4.79
C LEU A 65 17.02 -27.40 -3.30
N LYS A 66 15.92 -26.72 -2.95
CA LYS A 66 15.41 -26.59 -1.58
C LYS A 66 15.14 -27.95 -0.94
N GLU A 67 14.47 -28.84 -1.67
CA GLU A 67 14.08 -30.16 -1.18
C GLU A 67 15.31 -31.07 -1.02
N THR A 68 16.31 -30.96 -1.89
CA THR A 68 17.59 -31.66 -1.73
C THR A 68 18.32 -31.20 -0.48
N LEU A 69 18.47 -29.89 -0.30
CA LEU A 69 19.10 -29.32 0.90
C LEU A 69 18.35 -29.72 2.16
N ARG A 70 17.02 -29.59 2.16
CA ARG A 70 16.16 -30.02 3.28
C ARG A 70 16.39 -31.48 3.62
N ASN A 71 16.36 -32.37 2.62
CA ASN A 71 16.57 -33.80 2.84
C ASN A 71 17.98 -34.11 3.33
N LEU A 72 19.00 -33.42 2.83
CA LEU A 72 20.37 -33.62 3.28
C LEU A 72 20.55 -33.22 4.74
N ILE A 73 20.05 -32.04 5.11
CA ILE A 73 20.06 -31.55 6.49
C ILE A 73 19.23 -32.47 7.40
N SER A 74 18.08 -32.97 6.92
CA SER A 74 17.18 -33.82 7.71
C SER A 74 17.69 -35.25 7.89
N ARG A 75 18.39 -35.83 6.92
CA ARG A 75 18.90 -37.23 6.96
C ARG A 75 20.13 -37.37 7.85
N GLU A 76 20.96 -36.34 7.88
CA GLU A 76 22.24 -36.34 8.59
C GLU A 76 22.14 -35.83 10.03
N ALA A 77 20.93 -35.45 10.42
CA ALA A 77 20.62 -34.87 11.68
C ALA A 77 20.27 -35.95 12.69
N SER A 78 21.13 -36.12 13.68
CA SER A 78 20.68 -36.32 15.07
C SER A 78 19.81 -35.13 15.59
N LEU A 79 19.33 -34.26 14.69
CA LEU A 79 18.40 -33.14 14.85
C LEU A 79 16.95 -33.59 14.51
N THR A 80 16.62 -34.85 14.73
CA THR A 80 15.22 -35.33 14.69
C THR A 80 14.38 -34.48 15.65
N GLY A 81 13.30 -33.86 15.16
CA GLY A 81 12.44 -32.95 15.94
C GLY A 81 12.70 -31.46 15.73
N HIS A 82 13.71 -31.08 14.95
CA HIS A 82 14.06 -29.67 14.72
C HIS A 82 13.24 -29.09 13.56
N GLN A 83 12.68 -27.89 13.76
CA GLN A 83 11.90 -27.19 12.73
C GLN A 83 12.86 -26.42 11.81
N PHE A 84 12.86 -26.78 10.52
CA PHE A 84 13.72 -26.17 9.50
C PHE A 84 12.92 -25.14 8.69
N GLN A 85 13.47 -23.93 8.55
CA GLN A 85 13.00 -22.97 7.55
C GLN A 85 14.14 -22.71 6.55
N LEU A 86 13.91 -23.10 5.30
CA LEU A 86 14.77 -22.78 4.17
C LEU A 86 14.20 -21.58 3.42
N THR A 87 14.95 -20.49 3.38
CA THR A 87 14.59 -19.28 2.66
C THR A 87 15.58 -19.07 1.52
N THR A 88 15.11 -18.80 0.30
CA THR A 88 16.00 -18.36 -0.78
C THR A 88 16.30 -16.88 -0.62
N MET A 89 17.57 -16.52 -0.68
CA MET A 89 18.04 -15.15 -0.93
C MET A 89 18.46 -15.10 -2.40
N GLU A 90 17.95 -14.10 -3.12
CA GLU A 90 17.85 -14.02 -4.60
C GLU A 90 19.00 -14.62 -5.44
N LYS A 91 18.64 -15.07 -6.66
CA LYS A 91 19.58 -15.37 -7.75
C LYS A 91 20.26 -14.06 -8.18
N SER A 92 21.58 -14.02 -8.24
CA SER A 92 22.27 -12.89 -8.86
C SER A 92 22.03 -12.89 -10.37
N ALA A 93 20.93 -12.27 -10.78
CA ALA A 93 20.79 -11.67 -12.10
C ALA A 93 20.51 -10.19 -11.83
N GLY A 94 21.25 -9.30 -12.51
CA GLY A 94 21.27 -7.87 -12.24
C GLY A 94 19.88 -7.24 -12.10
N ASN A 95 19.81 -6.25 -11.22
CA ASN A 95 18.69 -5.37 -10.89
C ASN A 95 17.55 -5.96 -10.04
N SER A 96 17.70 -5.73 -8.72
CA SER A 96 16.69 -5.26 -7.77
C SER A 96 15.23 -5.70 -7.98
N SER A 97 14.77 -6.71 -7.23
CA SER A 97 13.55 -6.61 -6.40
C SER A 97 13.29 -7.92 -5.64
N LEU A 98 13.59 -7.89 -4.34
CA LEU A 98 13.38 -8.97 -3.37
C LEU A 98 11.94 -9.49 -3.39
N SER A 99 11.75 -10.71 -3.91
CA SER A 99 10.50 -11.47 -3.73
C SER A 99 10.76 -12.76 -2.97
N TYR A 100 9.92 -13.01 -1.97
CA TYR A 100 10.05 -14.09 -1.01
C TYR A 100 8.94 -15.12 -1.25
N SER A 101 9.30 -16.40 -1.39
CA SER A 101 8.33 -17.51 -1.47
C SER A 101 8.54 -18.50 -0.32
N GLN A 102 7.52 -18.59 0.55
CA GLN A 102 7.46 -19.55 1.65
C GLN A 102 6.65 -20.78 1.20
N SER A 103 7.25 -21.96 1.26
CA SER A 103 6.54 -23.23 1.03
C SER A 103 6.38 -24.00 2.35
N VAL A 104 5.14 -24.06 2.84
CA VAL A 104 4.71 -24.88 3.98
C VAL A 104 4.07 -26.14 3.41
N SER A 105 4.56 -27.34 3.75
CA SER A 105 4.02 -28.61 3.23
C SER A 105 3.38 -29.42 4.35
N SER A 106 2.06 -29.58 4.26
CA SER A 106 1.26 -30.59 4.97
C SER A 106 1.24 -31.89 4.15
N ARG A 107 1.49 -33.02 4.83
CA ARG A 107 1.55 -34.37 4.24
C ARG A 107 0.23 -34.77 3.56
N GLY A 108 0.31 -35.15 2.29
CA GLY A 108 -0.75 -35.83 1.54
C GLY A 108 -0.13 -36.94 0.69
N ASN A 109 -0.51 -38.19 1.00
CA ASN A 109 0.01 -39.42 0.42
C ASN A 109 -0.61 -39.67 -0.98
N LYS A 110 0.17 -40.09 -1.98
CA LYS A 110 -0.32 -40.95 -3.09
C LYS A 110 0.84 -41.58 -3.89
N LYS A 111 0.70 -42.89 -4.08
CA LYS A 111 1.55 -43.82 -4.84
C LYS A 111 1.37 -43.62 -6.36
N SER A 112 2.38 -43.93 -7.17
CA SER A 112 2.43 -45.14 -8.03
C SER A 112 3.36 -44.99 -9.25
N ALA A 113 4.14 -46.07 -9.51
CA ALA A 113 4.56 -46.68 -10.80
C ALA A 113 5.17 -45.80 -11.91
N GLY A 114 6.17 -46.21 -12.71
CA GLY A 114 6.87 -47.48 -12.92
C GLY A 114 7.68 -47.42 -14.23
N MET A 115 8.53 -48.44 -14.44
CA MET A 115 9.17 -48.88 -15.71
C MET A 115 10.35 -48.04 -16.27
N GLU A 116 11.58 -48.57 -16.24
CA GLU A 116 12.26 -49.37 -17.31
C GLU A 116 12.75 -48.47 -18.47
N LYS A 117 13.95 -48.54 -19.05
CA LYS A 117 15.05 -49.53 -19.07
C LYS A 117 16.19 -48.97 -19.96
N PHE A 118 17.37 -49.64 -19.89
CA PHE A 118 18.49 -49.67 -20.86
C PHE A 118 19.23 -48.33 -21.14
N GLY A 119 20.55 -48.26 -21.30
CA GLY A 119 21.65 -49.23 -21.44
C GLY A 119 22.85 -48.44 -22.00
N GLY A 120 24.09 -48.90 -21.80
CA GLY A 120 25.25 -48.30 -22.49
C GLY A 120 26.52 -48.24 -21.68
N LYS A 121 27.33 -49.28 -21.84
CA LYS A 121 28.64 -49.54 -21.26
C LYS A 121 29.71 -49.08 -22.25
N ILE A 122 30.70 -48.27 -21.87
CA ILE A 122 32.06 -48.31 -22.47
C ILE A 122 33.11 -48.05 -21.40
N ARG A 123 34.11 -48.95 -21.39
CA ARG A 123 35.32 -49.01 -20.57
C ARG A 123 36.41 -48.11 -21.14
N GLY A 124 37.31 -47.66 -20.28
CA GLY A 124 38.59 -47.07 -20.68
C GLY A 124 39.56 -47.09 -19.49
N ASP A 125 40.31 -48.19 -19.37
CA ASP A 125 41.41 -48.36 -18.43
C ASP A 125 42.59 -47.44 -18.79
N GLY A 126 43.32 -46.95 -17.78
CA GLY A 126 44.53 -46.15 -17.97
C GLY A 126 45.32 -46.00 -16.67
N VAL A 127 46.43 -46.72 -16.59
CA VAL A 127 47.21 -47.09 -15.40
C VAL A 127 48.34 -46.10 -15.06
N SER A 128 48.59 -45.95 -13.76
CA SER A 128 49.86 -45.67 -13.05
C SER A 128 50.57 -44.31 -13.18
N SER A 129 50.86 -43.69 -12.03
CA SER A 129 52.24 -43.60 -11.52
C SER A 129 52.33 -42.77 -10.23
N THR A 130 53.05 -43.33 -9.27
CA THR A 130 53.42 -42.85 -7.95
C THR A 130 54.33 -41.61 -7.97
N LYS A 131 54.07 -40.62 -7.09
CA LYS A 131 55.16 -39.91 -6.39
C LYS A 131 54.70 -39.26 -5.09
N LYS A 132 55.28 -39.75 -4.00
CA LYS A 132 55.21 -39.27 -2.62
C LYS A 132 55.88 -37.89 -2.52
N ARG A 133 55.27 -36.93 -1.83
CA ARG A 133 55.99 -35.86 -1.12
C ARG A 133 55.08 -35.24 -0.06
N ASP A 134 55.56 -35.33 1.16
CA ASP A 134 54.97 -34.80 2.39
C ASP A 134 54.79 -33.29 2.31
N ARG A 135 53.60 -32.81 2.69
CA ARG A 135 53.42 -31.46 3.23
C ARG A 135 52.16 -31.44 4.09
N GLU A 136 52.42 -31.43 5.38
CA GLU A 136 51.49 -31.05 6.44
C GLU A 136 50.97 -29.64 6.12
N GLU A 137 49.69 -29.51 5.79
CA GLU A 137 49.08 -28.22 5.44
C GLU A 137 47.65 -28.18 5.98
N THR A 138 47.38 -27.08 6.66
CA THR A 138 46.13 -26.61 7.27
C THR A 138 44.93 -26.78 6.33
N ARG A 139 44.31 -27.95 6.37
CA ARG A 139 43.15 -28.33 5.56
C ARG A 139 41.86 -27.80 6.20
N GLY A 140 41.34 -26.71 5.68
CA GLY A 140 39.95 -26.32 5.95
C GLY A 140 39.52 -25.12 5.13
N SER A 141 40.05 -23.93 5.47
CA SER A 141 39.54 -22.68 4.91
C SER A 141 40.19 -22.27 3.56
N THR A 142 41.52 -22.43 3.42
CA THR A 142 42.24 -21.97 2.21
C THR A 142 41.95 -22.80 0.96
N GLY A 143 41.64 -24.08 1.12
CA GLY A 143 41.34 -25.00 0.03
C GLY A 143 39.98 -24.74 -0.63
N LEU A 144 38.95 -24.39 0.14
CA LEU A 144 37.63 -24.08 -0.39
C LEU A 144 37.63 -22.74 -1.14
N VAL A 145 38.28 -21.72 -0.58
CA VAL A 145 38.42 -20.40 -1.23
C VAL A 145 39.09 -20.54 -2.60
N ARG A 146 40.14 -21.35 -2.72
CA ARG A 146 40.77 -21.67 -4.02
C ARG A 146 39.83 -22.43 -4.96
N LYS A 147 39.00 -23.34 -4.43
CA LYS A 147 38.03 -24.13 -5.19
C LYS A 147 36.86 -23.29 -5.73
N LEU A 148 36.51 -22.20 -5.05
CA LEU A 148 35.41 -21.30 -5.42
C LEU A 148 35.83 -20.09 -6.27
N ALA A 149 37.13 -19.81 -6.36
CA ALA A 149 37.67 -18.72 -7.17
C ALA A 149 37.21 -18.79 -8.63
N GLY A 150 36.57 -17.72 -9.12
CA GLY A 150 36.06 -17.61 -10.49
C GLY A 150 34.70 -18.28 -10.75
N ARG A 151 34.02 -18.84 -9.74
CA ARG A 151 32.70 -19.48 -9.89
C ARG A 151 31.56 -18.52 -9.61
N SER A 152 30.53 -18.55 -10.45
CA SER A 152 29.29 -17.79 -10.24
C SER A 152 28.44 -18.43 -9.13
N VAL A 153 27.96 -17.60 -8.20
CA VAL A 153 26.97 -18.00 -7.18
C VAL A 153 25.63 -18.21 -7.88
N MET A 154 25.11 -19.43 -7.82
CA MET A 154 23.82 -19.77 -8.43
C MET A 154 22.65 -19.35 -7.54
N ALA A 155 22.77 -19.60 -6.24
CA ALA A 155 21.72 -19.39 -5.27
C ALA A 155 22.32 -19.17 -3.88
N ARG A 156 21.64 -18.38 -3.06
CA ARG A 156 21.93 -18.27 -1.64
C ARG A 156 20.71 -18.72 -0.86
N PHE A 157 20.92 -19.52 0.18
CA PHE A 157 19.86 -19.96 1.08
C PHE A 157 20.18 -19.54 2.50
N LEU A 158 19.17 -19.11 3.23
CA LEU A 158 19.23 -18.96 4.67
C LEU A 158 18.51 -20.15 5.30
N VAL A 159 19.26 -20.94 6.05
CA VAL A 159 18.79 -22.12 6.77
C VAL A 159 18.66 -21.75 8.23
N ARG A 160 17.43 -21.80 8.75
CA ARG A 160 17.15 -21.58 10.18
C ARG A 160 16.71 -22.88 10.82
N VAL A 161 17.31 -23.20 11.96
CA VAL A 161 17.09 -24.45 12.68
C VAL A 161 16.82 -24.15 14.15
N VAL A 162 15.65 -24.54 14.66
CA VAL A 162 15.42 -24.55 16.13
C VAL A 162 16.16 -25.73 16.72
N CYS A 163 16.95 -25.54 17.77
CA CYS A 163 17.83 -26.55 18.33
C CYS A 163 17.96 -26.43 19.86
N THR A 164 18.53 -27.42 20.52
CA THR A 164 18.78 -27.37 21.97
C THR A 164 19.98 -26.48 22.32
N ASN A 165 21.02 -26.46 21.48
CA ASN A 165 22.20 -25.61 21.62
C ASN A 165 22.56 -24.97 20.26
N ALA A 166 22.42 -23.64 20.16
CA ALA A 166 22.61 -22.85 18.95
C ALA A 166 24.03 -22.97 18.39
N GLU A 167 25.06 -22.77 19.22
CA GLU A 167 26.47 -22.76 18.80
C GLU A 167 26.89 -24.11 18.20
N THR A 168 26.54 -25.21 18.88
CA THR A 168 26.90 -26.54 18.40
C THR A 168 26.08 -26.98 17.20
N ALA A 169 24.82 -26.56 17.09
CA ALA A 169 23.97 -26.91 15.96
C ALA A 169 24.38 -26.18 14.68
N GLY A 170 24.67 -24.87 14.78
CA GLY A 170 25.17 -24.06 13.67
C GLY A 170 26.49 -24.61 13.12
N ALA A 171 27.47 -24.84 13.99
CA ALA A 171 28.75 -25.42 13.61
C ALA A 171 28.61 -26.80 12.93
N LYS A 172 27.78 -27.69 13.49
CA LYS A 172 27.51 -29.01 12.88
C LYS A 172 26.88 -28.91 11.49
N VAL A 173 26.00 -27.93 11.26
CA VAL A 173 25.37 -27.71 9.95
C VAL A 173 26.38 -27.12 8.97
N VAL A 174 27.19 -26.16 9.41
CA VAL A 174 28.28 -25.57 8.61
C VAL A 174 29.29 -26.64 8.21
N ASP A 175 29.82 -27.42 9.15
CA ASP A 175 30.83 -28.45 8.88
C ASP A 175 30.37 -29.49 7.84
N LYS A 176 29.05 -29.77 7.79
CA LYS A 176 28.47 -30.73 6.85
C LYS A 176 28.21 -30.15 5.47
N LEU A 177 27.73 -28.90 5.40
CA LEU A 177 27.37 -28.26 4.15
C LEU A 177 28.58 -27.62 3.47
N ASN A 178 29.58 -27.21 4.24
CA ASN A 178 30.71 -26.46 3.71
C ASN A 178 31.61 -27.36 2.85
N GLY A 179 31.78 -26.98 1.58
CA GLY A 179 32.53 -27.74 0.59
C GLY A 179 31.84 -28.98 0.02
N LEU A 180 30.58 -29.23 0.39
CA LEU A 180 29.81 -30.38 -0.09
C LEU A 180 29.56 -30.28 -1.60
N GLU A 181 29.91 -31.34 -2.34
CA GLU A 181 29.61 -31.44 -3.77
C GLU A 181 28.30 -32.19 -4.00
N LEU A 182 27.35 -31.54 -4.68
CA LEU A 182 26.06 -32.12 -5.04
C LEU A 182 26.00 -32.34 -6.55
N SER A 183 25.53 -33.51 -6.99
CA SER A 183 25.19 -33.78 -8.38
C SER A 183 23.68 -33.77 -8.54
N LEU A 184 23.14 -32.69 -9.12
CA LEU A 184 21.70 -32.51 -9.34
C LEU A 184 21.44 -32.29 -10.83
N GLY A 185 20.62 -33.14 -11.45
CA GLY A 185 20.28 -33.02 -12.88
C GLY A 185 21.48 -33.06 -13.84
N GLY A 186 22.60 -33.64 -13.42
CA GLY A 186 23.86 -33.66 -14.16
C GLY A 186 24.73 -32.41 -13.99
N MET A 187 24.36 -31.48 -13.09
CA MET A 187 25.20 -30.37 -12.67
C MET A 187 25.93 -30.69 -11.38
N ARG A 188 27.22 -30.35 -11.33
CA ARG A 188 28.01 -30.37 -10.11
C ARG A 188 27.93 -29.01 -9.43
N LEU A 189 27.48 -29.02 -8.18
CA LEU A 189 27.31 -27.85 -7.33
C LEU A 189 28.21 -27.99 -6.11
N VAL A 190 28.74 -26.88 -5.61
CA VAL A 190 29.47 -26.84 -4.33
C VAL A 190 28.75 -25.90 -3.39
N CYS A 191 28.46 -26.38 -2.20
CA CYS A 191 27.92 -25.57 -1.11
C CYS A 191 29.07 -24.89 -0.35
N ASP A 192 28.91 -23.61 -0.05
CA ASP A 192 29.72 -22.80 0.85
C ASP A 192 28.81 -22.35 1.98
N ALA A 193 29.08 -22.80 3.21
CA ALA A 193 28.18 -22.58 4.34
C ALA A 193 28.89 -21.74 5.42
N GLN A 194 28.18 -20.74 5.93
CA GLN A 194 28.66 -19.81 6.95
C GLN A 194 27.60 -19.63 8.03
N SER A 195 28.04 -19.53 9.28
CA SER A 195 27.14 -19.18 10.38
C SER A 195 26.78 -17.71 10.28
N GLU A 196 25.50 -17.38 10.38
CA GLU A 196 24.95 -16.02 10.39
C GLU A 196 24.53 -15.56 11.79
N ASP A 197 24.69 -16.43 12.79
CA ASP A 197 24.40 -16.06 14.16
C ASP A 197 25.41 -15.01 14.61
N VAL A 198 25.01 -13.74 14.50
CA VAL A 198 25.79 -12.59 14.96
C VAL A 198 26.11 -12.81 16.43
N ALA A 199 27.40 -12.94 16.72
CA ALA A 199 27.82 -13.19 18.08
C ALA A 199 27.48 -11.95 18.92
N LEU A 200 26.84 -12.15 20.08
CA LEU A 200 26.67 -11.12 21.09
C LEU A 200 27.98 -10.34 21.34
N GLU A 201 29.10 -11.05 21.25
CA GLU A 201 30.45 -10.50 21.41
C GLU A 201 30.91 -9.58 20.26
N GLU A 202 30.43 -9.77 19.03
CA GLU A 202 30.72 -8.87 17.91
C GLU A 202 29.99 -7.54 18.09
N MET A 203 28.69 -7.59 18.36
CA MET A 203 27.90 -6.40 18.70
C MET A 203 28.51 -5.68 19.90
N ARG A 204 28.98 -6.44 20.89
CA ARG A 204 29.66 -5.89 22.05
C ARG A 204 30.90 -5.09 21.69
N LYS A 205 31.78 -5.67 20.87
CA LYS A 205 32.98 -4.96 20.39
C LYS A 205 32.63 -3.70 19.63
N GLU A 206 31.56 -3.69 18.84
CA GLU A 206 31.12 -2.51 18.10
C GLU A 206 30.68 -1.37 19.03
N TRP A 207 29.84 -1.64 20.02
CA TRP A 207 29.43 -0.57 20.95
C TRP A 207 30.54 -0.16 21.90
N GLU A 208 31.41 -1.08 22.31
CA GLU A 208 32.60 -0.76 23.11
C GLU A 208 33.61 0.07 22.31
N ALA A 209 33.71 -0.14 21.00
CA ALA A 209 34.51 0.72 20.12
C ALA A 209 33.91 2.12 20.00
N LYS A 210 32.57 2.25 19.94
CA LYS A 210 31.89 3.55 19.85
C LYS A 210 31.90 4.33 21.16
N TYR A 211 31.66 3.66 22.28
CA TYR A 211 31.40 4.30 23.57
C TYR A 211 32.51 4.13 24.62
N GLY A 212 33.49 3.25 24.35
CA GLY A 212 34.54 2.81 25.27
C GLY A 212 34.09 1.61 26.12
N PRO A 213 35.01 0.78 26.64
CA PRO A 213 34.65 -0.46 27.35
C PRO A 213 34.12 -0.27 28.79
N SER A 214 34.03 0.97 29.28
CA SER A 214 33.71 1.25 30.68
C SER A 214 32.21 1.37 30.92
N GLU A 215 31.63 0.40 31.62
CA GLU A 215 30.24 0.43 32.07
C GLU A 215 29.94 1.64 32.98
N THR A 216 30.90 2.03 33.81
CA THR A 216 30.82 3.26 34.63
C THR A 216 30.69 4.51 33.75
N GLY A 217 31.38 4.53 32.60
CA GLY A 217 31.27 5.59 31.59
C GLY A 217 29.91 5.63 30.88
N TYR A 218 29.15 4.53 30.86
CA TYR A 218 27.78 4.55 30.31
C TYR A 218 26.78 5.18 31.28
N ARG A 219 27.01 5.05 32.59
CA ARG A 219 26.13 5.65 33.61
C ARG A 219 26.22 7.18 33.64
N SER A 220 27.37 7.74 33.28
CA SER A 220 27.57 9.18 33.19
C SER A 220 27.07 9.80 31.88
N ARG A 221 26.86 8.99 30.84
CA ARG A 221 26.24 9.42 29.58
C ARG A 221 24.74 9.64 29.73
N ARG A 222 24.18 10.50 28.88
CA ARG A 222 22.73 10.69 28.79
C ARG A 222 22.08 9.42 28.27
N GLN A 223 20.84 9.20 28.69
CA GLN A 223 20.04 8.07 28.24
C GLN A 223 19.76 8.22 26.74
N GLY A 224 19.93 7.15 25.98
CA GLY A 224 19.84 7.19 24.51
C GLY A 224 21.14 7.60 23.80
N GLU A 225 22.18 8.02 24.54
CA GLU A 225 23.54 8.27 24.02
C GLU A 225 24.54 7.21 24.52
N ARG A 226 24.01 6.06 24.95
CA ARG A 226 24.71 4.90 25.50
C ARG A 226 24.06 3.62 24.95
N PRO A 227 24.71 2.46 25.02
CA PRO A 227 24.12 1.20 24.54
C PRO A 227 23.03 0.71 25.52
N ASP A 228 21.85 1.32 25.45
CA ASP A 228 20.68 0.97 26.30
C ASP A 228 19.43 0.60 25.49
N THR A 229 19.55 0.59 24.16
CA THR A 229 18.42 0.47 23.24
C THR A 229 18.58 -0.75 22.34
N LEU A 230 17.57 -1.62 22.37
CA LEU A 230 17.46 -2.88 21.64
C LEU A 230 16.55 -2.69 20.42
N VAL A 231 17.03 -3.12 19.26
CA VAL A 231 16.28 -3.08 17.99
C VAL A 231 15.94 -4.51 17.58
N ILE A 232 14.65 -4.79 17.42
CA ILE A 232 14.15 -6.11 16.99
C ILE A 232 13.34 -5.94 15.71
N ARG A 233 13.61 -6.75 14.68
CA ARG A 233 12.86 -6.74 13.41
C ARG A 233 12.36 -8.14 13.05
N GLY A 234 11.22 -8.22 12.37
CA GLY A 234 10.61 -9.49 11.92
C GLY A 234 9.64 -10.12 12.94
N LEU A 235 9.06 -9.32 13.85
CA LEU A 235 8.06 -9.82 14.80
C LEU A 235 6.67 -9.81 14.16
N PRO A 236 5.79 -10.81 14.37
CA PRO A 236 4.46 -10.79 13.79
C PRO A 236 3.60 -9.73 14.47
N CYS A 237 3.03 -8.80 13.70
CA CYS A 237 2.12 -7.77 14.20
C CYS A 237 1.02 -8.38 15.07
N ARG A 238 0.43 -9.50 14.64
CA ARG A 238 -0.68 -10.19 15.31
C ARG A 238 -0.35 -10.67 16.73
N TRP A 239 0.93 -10.91 17.04
CA TRP A 239 1.35 -11.31 18.39
C TRP A 239 1.43 -10.12 19.35
N LEU A 240 1.59 -8.91 18.81
CA LEU A 240 1.69 -7.66 19.54
C LEU A 240 0.36 -6.89 19.56
N VAL A 241 -0.68 -7.41 18.90
CA VAL A 241 -2.00 -6.78 18.83
C VAL A 241 -2.84 -7.17 20.05
N GLU A 242 -3.67 -6.24 20.53
CA GLU A 242 -4.77 -6.53 21.43
C GLU A 242 -6.05 -6.86 20.63
N PRO A 243 -6.43 -8.15 20.47
CA PRO A 243 -7.37 -8.57 19.42
C PRO A 243 -8.78 -7.99 19.52
N ARG A 244 -9.17 -7.50 20.70
CA ARG A 244 -10.51 -6.94 20.96
C ARG A 244 -10.56 -5.41 20.88
N VAL A 245 -9.41 -4.75 20.71
CA VAL A 245 -9.27 -3.29 20.82
C VAL A 245 -8.79 -2.67 19.52
N SER A 246 -7.84 -3.29 18.83
CA SER A 246 -7.27 -2.75 17.59
C SER A 246 -6.75 -3.86 16.68
N SER A 247 -6.63 -3.57 15.39
CA SER A 247 -5.88 -4.40 14.44
C SER A 247 -4.39 -4.02 14.37
N LYS A 248 -4.00 -2.91 15.01
CA LYS A 248 -2.62 -2.40 15.05
C LYS A 248 -1.85 -3.01 16.23
N PRO A 249 -0.52 -3.22 16.08
CA PRO A 249 0.29 -3.67 17.20
C PRO A 249 0.23 -2.66 18.35
N SER A 250 0.03 -3.16 19.55
CA SER A 250 -0.22 -2.38 20.76
C SER A 250 1.06 -2.18 21.54
N VAL A 251 1.37 -0.93 21.86
CA VAL A 251 2.50 -0.56 22.73
C VAL A 251 2.39 -1.27 24.08
N LEU A 252 1.17 -1.40 24.62
CA LEU A 252 0.95 -2.04 25.93
C LEU A 252 1.28 -3.55 25.92
N VAL A 253 0.86 -4.26 24.87
CA VAL A 253 1.14 -5.69 24.73
C VAL A 253 2.65 -5.91 24.54
N THR A 254 3.28 -5.15 23.65
CA THR A 254 4.72 -5.21 23.42
C THR A 254 5.50 -4.88 24.69
N HIS A 255 5.10 -3.83 25.40
CA HIS A 255 5.69 -3.46 26.69
C HIS A 255 5.59 -4.62 27.69
N THR A 256 4.42 -5.25 27.82
CA THR A 256 4.21 -6.38 28.73
C THR A 256 5.12 -7.57 28.40
N ILE A 257 5.31 -7.88 27.12
CA ILE A 257 6.17 -8.99 26.66
C ILE A 257 7.65 -8.69 26.99
N PHE A 258 8.14 -7.51 26.65
CA PHE A 258 9.56 -7.19 26.80
C PHE A 258 9.94 -6.69 28.21
N SER A 259 8.96 -6.31 29.03
CA SER A 259 9.17 -6.03 30.46
C SER A 259 9.58 -7.25 31.26
N SER A 260 9.44 -8.47 30.71
CA SER A 260 9.97 -9.69 31.31
C SER A 260 11.50 -9.65 31.51
N PHE A 261 12.22 -8.86 30.71
CA PHE A 261 13.67 -8.71 30.86
C PHE A 261 14.06 -7.65 31.90
N GLY A 262 13.27 -6.58 32.03
CA GLY A 262 13.37 -5.53 33.04
C GLY A 262 12.62 -4.25 32.62
N THR A 263 12.86 -3.15 33.34
CA THR A 263 12.11 -1.89 33.16
C THR A 263 12.40 -1.22 31.81
N ILE A 264 11.34 -0.97 31.05
CA ILE A 264 11.37 -0.27 29.76
C ILE A 264 11.12 1.22 30.01
N ARG A 265 11.96 2.07 29.42
CA ARG A 265 11.82 3.54 29.47
C ARG A 265 11.03 4.06 28.28
N ASN A 266 11.46 3.70 27.07
CA ASN A 266 10.83 4.12 25.83
C ASN A 266 10.64 2.90 24.92
N LEU A 267 9.52 2.87 24.21
CA LEU A 267 9.19 1.82 23.25
C LEU A 267 8.50 2.47 22.05
N GLU A 268 9.04 2.22 20.87
CA GLU A 268 8.48 2.71 19.62
C GLU A 268 8.45 1.59 18.57
N PHE A 269 7.42 1.57 17.72
CA PHE A 269 7.38 0.67 16.58
C PHE A 269 8.15 1.29 15.42
N LEU A 270 9.05 0.52 14.83
CA LEU A 270 9.69 0.88 13.58
C LEU A 270 8.67 0.63 12.47
N ASN A 271 7.94 1.69 12.12
CA ASN A 271 6.97 1.63 11.03
C ASN A 271 7.73 1.37 9.72
N SER A 272 7.23 0.44 8.90
CA SER A 272 7.69 0.26 7.51
C SER A 272 7.33 1.44 6.59
N GLU A 273 6.62 2.44 7.12
CA GLU A 273 6.00 3.55 6.39
C GLU A 273 6.70 4.89 6.66
N GLU A 274 7.99 4.89 7.04
CA GLU A 274 8.83 6.04 6.73
C GLU A 274 9.19 5.94 5.24
N PRO A 275 8.61 6.77 4.36
CA PRO A 275 9.09 6.83 3.00
C PRO A 275 10.55 7.26 3.08
N ALA A 276 11.45 6.39 2.60
CA ALA A 276 12.86 6.72 2.42
C ALA A 276 12.97 7.85 1.38
N GLN A 277 12.70 9.08 1.81
CA GLN A 277 12.99 10.29 1.09
C GLN A 277 14.02 11.08 1.88
N GLY A 278 15.27 10.95 1.43
CA GLY A 278 16.27 11.99 1.63
C GLY A 278 17.04 11.94 2.94
N SER A 279 17.83 10.89 3.15
CA SER A 279 19.09 11.03 3.87
C SER A 279 20.14 10.13 3.23
N GLY A 280 21.28 10.74 2.86
CA GLY A 280 22.42 10.10 2.21
C GLY A 280 23.04 8.96 3.01
N PRO A 281 24.12 8.35 2.49
CA PRO A 281 24.64 7.08 2.98
C PRO A 281 25.25 7.27 4.38
N SER A 282 24.48 7.01 5.44
CA SER A 282 25.05 6.73 6.74
C SER A 282 25.42 5.25 6.77
N SER A 283 26.71 5.03 6.89
CA SER A 283 27.38 3.74 7.01
C SER A 283 26.89 2.97 8.25
N SER A 284 25.89 2.13 8.07
CA SER A 284 25.89 0.77 8.61
C SER A 284 25.03 -0.08 7.69
N ASP A 285 25.60 -1.18 7.18
CA ASP A 285 24.98 -2.10 6.24
C ASP A 285 23.87 -2.95 6.90
N PHE A 286 22.96 -2.33 7.66
CA PHE A 286 21.73 -2.97 8.05
C PHE A 286 20.65 -2.70 7.01
N GLY A 287 20.85 -3.35 5.86
CA GLY A 287 20.02 -3.24 4.68
C GLY A 287 18.53 -3.16 5.03
N ALA A 288 17.85 -2.23 4.37
CA ALA A 288 16.40 -2.16 4.29
C ALA A 288 15.87 -3.52 3.78
N VAL A 289 15.76 -4.50 4.68
CA VAL A 289 15.01 -5.72 4.47
C VAL A 289 13.55 -5.28 4.37
N PRO A 290 12.93 -5.37 3.19
CA PRO A 290 11.53 -5.03 3.05
C PRO A 290 10.76 -5.90 4.04
N PHE A 291 9.94 -5.29 4.89
CA PHE A 291 9.02 -6.05 5.74
C PHE A 291 8.21 -6.98 4.84
N MET A 292 8.21 -8.28 5.15
CA MET A 292 7.31 -9.19 4.46
C MET A 292 5.88 -8.75 4.76
N THR A 293 5.21 -8.32 3.69
CA THR A 293 3.75 -8.32 3.57
C THR A 293 2.98 -7.61 4.69
N GLY A 294 3.48 -6.53 5.29
CA GLY A 294 2.72 -5.77 6.31
C GLY A 294 2.27 -6.58 7.55
N LEU A 295 2.74 -7.82 7.69
CA LEU A 295 2.39 -8.75 8.77
C LEU A 295 3.49 -8.82 9.82
N GLU A 296 4.70 -8.39 9.48
CA GLU A 296 5.84 -8.25 10.39
C GLU A 296 6.02 -6.77 10.78
N CYS A 297 6.52 -6.55 12.01
CA CYS A 297 6.85 -5.24 12.54
C CYS A 297 8.23 -5.24 13.19
N GLY A 298 8.81 -4.05 13.27
CA GLY A 298 10.02 -3.79 14.04
C GLY A 298 9.67 -3.03 15.30
N VAL A 299 10.44 -3.26 16.35
CA VAL A 299 10.29 -2.57 17.64
C VAL A 299 11.66 -2.10 18.08
N ILE A 300 11.73 -0.87 18.56
CA ILE A 300 12.90 -0.32 19.23
C ILE A 300 12.55 -0.06 20.71
N ILE A 301 13.35 -0.62 21.60
CA ILE A 301 13.06 -0.71 23.04
C ILE A 301 14.26 -0.16 23.80
N GLN A 302 14.06 0.93 24.52
CA GLN A 302 15.06 1.48 25.43
C GLN A 302 14.80 0.99 26.85
N TYR A 303 15.81 0.35 27.45
CA TYR A 303 15.78 -0.04 28.85
C TYR A 303 16.33 1.06 29.76
N GLU A 304 15.93 1.03 31.03
CA GLU A 304 16.42 1.99 32.03
C GLU A 304 17.92 1.80 32.34
N ASP A 305 18.39 0.56 32.37
CA ASP A 305 19.76 0.19 32.71
C ASP A 305 20.47 -0.57 31.58
N HIS A 306 21.76 -0.31 31.40
CA HIS A 306 22.62 -1.04 30.47
C HIS A 306 22.67 -2.55 30.79
N ALA A 307 22.71 -2.92 32.07
CA ALA A 307 22.69 -4.32 32.48
C ALA A 307 21.40 -5.04 32.03
N THR A 308 20.25 -4.37 32.13
CA THR A 308 18.96 -4.89 31.66
C THR A 308 18.95 -5.03 30.14
N PHE A 309 19.49 -4.04 29.42
CA PHE A 309 19.69 -4.12 27.97
C PHE A 309 20.58 -5.32 27.59
N CYS A 310 21.73 -5.51 28.25
CA CYS A 310 22.62 -6.65 27.98
C CYS A 310 21.94 -7.99 28.26
N LYS A 311 21.15 -8.09 29.34
CA LYS A 311 20.34 -9.27 29.64
C LYS A 311 19.30 -9.55 28.55
N ALA A 312 18.57 -8.53 28.11
CA ALA A 312 17.57 -8.66 27.06
C ALA A 312 18.22 -9.05 25.72
N LEU A 313 19.33 -8.42 25.36
CA LEU A 313 20.08 -8.72 24.14
C LEU A 313 20.59 -10.17 24.16
N ALA A 314 21.26 -10.58 25.25
CA ALA A 314 21.75 -11.95 25.41
C ALA A 314 20.62 -13.00 25.42
N ALA A 315 19.44 -12.65 25.94
CA ALA A 315 18.27 -13.52 25.90
C ALA A 315 17.70 -13.64 24.48
N MET A 316 17.71 -12.58 23.69
CA MET A 316 17.10 -12.57 22.35
C MET A 316 18.04 -13.11 21.27
N CYS A 317 19.36 -12.89 21.39
CA CYS A 317 20.36 -13.38 20.43
C CYS A 317 20.37 -14.91 20.34
N GLY A 318 20.49 -15.44 19.11
CA GLY A 318 20.54 -16.89 18.86
C GLY A 318 19.25 -17.63 19.24
N ARG A 319 18.11 -16.92 19.33
CA ARG A 319 16.82 -17.51 19.68
C ARG A 319 15.73 -17.12 18.69
N ALA A 320 14.70 -17.96 18.63
CA ALA A 320 13.45 -17.74 17.91
C ALA A 320 12.29 -17.63 18.90
N MET A 321 11.21 -16.98 18.51
CA MET A 321 10.01 -16.83 19.35
C MET A 321 8.94 -17.83 18.91
N LYS A 322 8.33 -18.51 19.88
CA LYS A 322 7.21 -19.44 19.69
C LYS A 322 6.05 -19.08 20.61
N LYS A 323 4.85 -19.47 20.18
CA LYS A 323 3.63 -19.34 20.97
C LYS A 323 3.12 -20.72 21.39
N SER A 324 2.78 -20.88 22.66
CA SER A 324 2.21 -22.12 23.20
C SER A 324 0.95 -22.52 22.42
N GLY A 325 0.86 -23.80 22.08
CA GLY A 325 -0.23 -24.35 21.27
C GLY A 325 -0.17 -24.01 19.76
N SER A 326 0.87 -23.32 19.30
CA SER A 326 1.09 -23.02 17.89
C SER A 326 2.34 -23.71 17.36
N SER A 327 2.26 -24.24 16.13
CA SER A 327 3.45 -24.73 15.40
C SER A 327 4.26 -23.61 14.75
N LEU A 328 3.80 -22.36 14.86
CA LEU A 328 4.48 -21.20 14.28
C LEU A 328 5.70 -20.84 15.11
N CYS A 329 6.87 -20.95 14.47
CA CYS A 329 8.14 -20.46 14.97
C CYS A 329 8.49 -19.18 14.19
N VAL A 330 8.82 -18.11 14.90
CA VAL A 330 9.13 -16.82 14.28
C VAL A 330 10.57 -16.46 14.57
N TYR A 331 11.25 -16.15 13.49
CA TYR A 331 12.65 -15.80 13.47
C TYR A 331 12.77 -14.29 13.30
N TYR A 332 13.43 -13.64 14.25
CA TYR A 332 13.62 -12.19 14.26
C TYR A 332 15.11 -11.87 14.14
N LYS A 333 15.43 -10.61 13.81
CA LYS A 333 16.78 -10.06 13.86
C LYS A 333 16.89 -9.13 15.05
N VAL A 334 18.01 -9.19 15.76
CA VAL A 334 18.27 -8.39 16.97
C VAL A 334 19.56 -7.61 16.80
N HIS A 335 19.49 -6.31 17.05
CA HIS A 335 20.63 -5.40 17.01
C HIS A 335 20.58 -4.42 18.18
N TRP A 336 21.69 -3.76 18.43
CA TRP A 336 21.76 -2.60 19.31
C TRP A 336 21.57 -1.31 18.50
N ASP A 337 21.10 -0.25 19.14
CA ASP A 337 20.89 1.05 18.50
C ASP A 337 22.20 1.83 18.31
N SER A 338 22.77 1.74 17.11
CA SER A 338 23.93 2.53 16.70
C SER A 338 23.58 3.98 16.37
N ASP A 339 22.31 4.27 16.08
CA ASP A 339 21.87 5.55 15.53
C ASP A 339 21.41 6.53 16.63
N GLU A 340 21.40 6.07 17.88
CA GLU A 340 20.99 6.85 19.04
C GLU A 340 19.57 7.41 18.82
N TYR A 341 18.64 6.55 18.41
CA TYR A 341 17.27 6.88 18.01
C TYR A 341 16.49 7.65 19.08
N PHE A 342 16.71 7.28 20.35
CA PHE A 342 16.12 7.94 21.51
C PHE A 342 17.00 9.05 22.12
N SER A 343 18.13 9.39 21.49
CA SER A 343 18.89 10.58 21.92
C SER A 343 18.06 11.84 21.71
N GLU A 344 18.29 12.82 22.57
CA GLU A 344 17.64 14.11 22.48
C GLU A 344 17.87 14.78 21.11
N LYS A 345 19.06 14.57 20.52
CA LYS A 345 19.39 15.06 19.18
C LYS A 345 18.54 14.41 18.09
N SER A 346 18.44 13.08 18.09
CA SER A 346 17.65 12.33 17.10
C SER A 346 16.16 12.61 17.25
N VAL A 347 15.64 12.67 18.48
CA VAL A 347 14.24 13.01 18.75
C VAL A 347 13.92 14.43 18.28
N ARG A 348 14.77 15.42 18.59
CA ARG A 348 14.58 16.80 18.10
C ARG A 348 14.65 16.91 16.59
N ARG A 349 15.56 16.17 15.94
CA ARG A 349 15.66 16.12 14.48
C ARG A 349 14.37 15.58 13.86
N ARG A 350 13.89 14.41 14.30
CA ARG A 350 12.64 13.80 13.82
C ARG A 350 11.45 14.73 14.01
N LYS A 351 11.35 15.38 15.19
CA LYS A 351 10.29 16.36 15.45
C LYS A 351 10.36 17.56 14.51
N PHE A 352 11.54 18.13 14.30
CA PHE A 352 11.73 19.26 13.39
C PHE A 352 11.38 18.90 11.94
N GLU A 353 11.81 17.73 11.48
CA GLU A 353 11.49 17.22 10.13
C GLU A 353 9.99 17.02 9.94
N LYS A 354 9.32 16.44 10.94
CA LYS A 354 7.86 16.29 10.96
C LYS A 354 7.15 17.64 10.92
N ASP A 355 7.50 18.57 11.81
CA ASP A 355 6.88 19.90 11.88
C ASP A 355 7.06 20.66 10.56
N ARG A 356 8.24 20.56 9.95
CA ARG A 356 8.55 21.14 8.62
C ARG A 356 7.69 20.53 7.52
N LEU A 357 7.51 19.20 7.52
CA LEU A 357 6.69 18.51 6.52
C LEU A 357 5.21 18.92 6.66
N GLU A 358 4.67 18.91 7.88
CA GLU A 358 3.31 19.35 8.17
C GLU A 358 3.08 20.82 7.78
N GLU A 359 4.06 21.70 7.98
CA GLU A 359 3.99 23.09 7.52
C GLU A 359 3.96 23.20 5.99
N MET A 360 4.78 22.42 5.29
CA MET A 360 4.78 22.38 3.83
C MET A 360 3.45 21.87 3.27
N GLU A 361 2.86 20.84 3.87
CA GLU A 361 1.54 20.33 3.50
C GLU A 361 0.44 21.37 3.77
N ARG A 362 0.48 22.02 4.93
CA ARG A 362 -0.46 23.11 5.27
C ARG A 362 -0.36 24.27 4.28
N ARG A 363 0.87 24.64 3.87
CA ARG A 363 1.11 25.68 2.86
C ARG A 363 0.56 25.30 1.49
N LYS A 364 0.78 24.06 1.05
CA LYS A 364 0.21 23.53 -0.21
C LYS A 364 -1.32 23.54 -0.16
N ALA A 365 -1.92 23.04 0.92
CA ALA A 365 -3.37 23.04 1.09
C ALA A 365 -3.95 24.46 1.13
N ALA A 366 -3.26 25.44 1.74
CA ALA A 366 -3.68 26.83 1.74
C ALA A 366 -3.57 27.48 0.35
N GLU A 367 -2.51 27.19 -0.41
CA GLU A 367 -2.35 27.67 -1.77
C GLU A 367 -3.42 27.08 -2.71
N GLU A 368 -3.71 25.79 -2.56
CA GLU A 368 -4.78 25.11 -3.30
C GLU A 368 -6.14 25.74 -3.01
N LYS A 369 -6.48 25.97 -1.73
CA LYS A 369 -7.70 26.69 -1.34
C LYS A 369 -7.76 28.10 -1.93
N ARG A 370 -6.64 28.82 -1.97
CA ARG A 370 -6.58 30.17 -2.56
C ARG A 370 -6.78 30.13 -4.08
N ARG A 371 -6.21 29.13 -4.77
CA ARG A 371 -6.41 28.94 -6.22
C ARG A 371 -7.86 28.58 -6.52
N ALA A 372 -8.47 27.69 -5.74
CA ALA A 372 -9.88 27.35 -5.86
C ALA A 372 -10.78 28.59 -5.68
N ALA A 373 -10.53 29.40 -4.64
CA ALA A 373 -11.32 30.62 -4.41
C ALA A 373 -11.20 31.66 -5.54
N ILE A 374 -10.01 31.77 -6.17
CA ILE A 374 -9.84 32.65 -7.34
C ILE A 374 -10.60 32.11 -8.55
N GLU A 375 -10.58 30.81 -8.79
CA GLU A 375 -11.34 30.20 -9.88
C GLU A 375 -12.85 30.29 -9.64
N ASP A 376 -13.33 30.07 -8.42
CA ASP A 376 -14.74 30.25 -8.06
C ASP A 376 -15.19 31.69 -8.31
N ARG A 377 -14.40 32.69 -7.90
CA ARG A 377 -14.70 34.10 -8.16
C ARG A 377 -14.71 34.44 -9.65
N LYS A 378 -13.81 33.86 -10.44
CA LYS A 378 -13.82 34.04 -11.90
C LYS A 378 -15.04 33.38 -12.53
N ALA A 379 -15.43 32.19 -12.07
CA ALA A 379 -16.62 31.49 -12.56
C ALA A 379 -17.89 32.28 -12.24
N GLU A 380 -17.98 32.88 -11.05
CA GLU A 380 -19.08 33.76 -10.66
C GLU A 380 -19.13 35.03 -11.54
N LEU A 381 -18.01 35.69 -11.78
CA LEU A 381 -17.95 36.85 -12.67
C LEU A 381 -18.38 36.50 -14.11
N ARG A 382 -17.97 35.33 -14.64
CA ARG A 382 -18.41 34.87 -15.97
C ARG A 382 -19.92 34.64 -16.02
N ARG A 383 -20.50 34.03 -14.99
CA ARG A 383 -21.96 33.83 -14.90
C ARG A 383 -22.71 35.15 -14.88
N LEU A 384 -22.24 36.13 -14.12
CA LEU A 384 -22.84 37.48 -14.08
C LEU A 384 -22.71 38.21 -15.42
N GLU A 385 -21.59 38.06 -16.14
CA GLU A 385 -21.42 38.63 -17.47
C GLU A 385 -22.33 37.96 -18.52
N GLU A 386 -22.51 36.64 -18.44
CA GLU A 386 -23.46 35.90 -19.30
C GLU A 386 -24.90 36.35 -19.03
N GLU A 387 -25.30 36.45 -17.75
CA GLU A 387 -26.64 36.92 -17.37
C GLU A 387 -26.92 38.35 -17.87
N LYS A 388 -25.94 39.26 -17.73
CA LYS A 388 -26.05 40.62 -18.28
C LYS A 388 -26.19 40.64 -19.79
N LYS A 389 -25.42 39.82 -20.52
CA LYS A 389 -25.52 39.72 -21.98
C LYS A 389 -26.88 39.18 -22.41
N GLU A 390 -27.40 38.18 -21.70
CA GLU A 390 -28.76 37.67 -21.96
C GLU A 390 -29.84 38.72 -21.69
N GLU A 391 -29.69 39.52 -20.63
CA GLU A 391 -30.63 40.59 -20.31
C GLU A 391 -30.58 41.71 -21.37
N GLU A 392 -29.38 42.14 -21.77
CA GLU A 392 -29.17 43.11 -22.84
C GLU A 392 -29.73 42.63 -24.19
N GLU A 393 -29.57 41.34 -24.50
CA GLU A 393 -30.14 40.73 -25.70
C GLU A 393 -31.67 40.66 -25.64
N LYS A 394 -32.25 40.27 -24.50
CA LYS A 394 -33.71 40.29 -24.28
C LYS A 394 -34.28 41.70 -24.41
N GLU A 395 -33.59 42.71 -23.88
CA GLU A 395 -33.98 44.12 -24.06
C GLU A 395 -33.93 44.53 -25.54
N ARG A 396 -32.86 44.17 -26.26
CA ARG A 396 -32.72 44.48 -27.70
C ARG A 396 -33.86 43.85 -28.50
N LEU A 397 -34.17 42.58 -28.28
CA LEU A 397 -35.27 41.88 -28.95
C LEU A 397 -36.63 42.53 -28.65
N LYS A 398 -36.87 42.93 -27.40
CA LYS A 398 -38.11 43.65 -27.03
C LYS A 398 -38.22 45.00 -27.73
N ARG A 399 -37.12 45.75 -27.87
CA ARG A 399 -37.10 47.04 -28.58
C ARG A 399 -37.37 46.86 -30.07
N GLU A 400 -36.73 45.88 -30.71
CA GLU A 400 -36.96 45.55 -32.12
C GLU A 400 -38.41 45.09 -32.38
N GLU A 401 -38.98 44.28 -31.49
CA GLU A 401 -40.38 43.84 -31.60
C GLU A 401 -41.35 45.00 -31.41
N ALA A 402 -41.11 45.89 -30.45
CA ALA A 402 -41.92 47.08 -30.23
C ALA A 402 -41.86 48.02 -31.46
N GLU A 403 -40.69 48.22 -32.05
CA GLU A 403 -40.52 49.02 -33.26
C GLU A 403 -41.24 48.38 -34.45
N ARG A 404 -41.12 47.06 -34.63
CA ARG A 404 -41.87 46.33 -35.68
C ARG A 404 -43.37 46.52 -35.51
N LYS A 405 -43.88 46.40 -34.29
CA LYS A 405 -45.30 46.57 -33.98
C LYS A 405 -45.77 48.01 -34.24
N GLN A 406 -44.96 49.01 -33.90
CA GLN A 406 -45.26 50.42 -34.21
C GLN A 406 -45.33 50.66 -35.73
N ARG A 407 -44.39 50.11 -36.49
CA ARG A 407 -44.39 50.21 -37.97
C ARG A 407 -45.61 49.52 -38.57
N GLU A 408 -46.00 48.35 -38.06
CA GLU A 408 -47.21 47.65 -38.50
C GLU A 408 -48.48 48.45 -38.18
N GLU A 409 -48.57 49.04 -36.98
CA GLU A 409 -49.71 49.87 -36.56
C GLU A 409 -49.80 51.17 -37.38
N GLU A 410 -48.68 51.84 -37.63
CA GLU A 410 -48.62 53.02 -38.49
C GLU A 410 -49.00 52.69 -39.94
N ALA A 411 -48.47 51.60 -40.49
CA ALA A 411 -48.85 51.13 -41.82
C ALA A 411 -50.34 50.77 -41.90
N ALA A 412 -50.91 50.18 -40.86
CA ALA A 412 -52.34 49.89 -40.78
C ALA A 412 -53.18 51.18 -40.74
N ARG A 413 -52.76 52.19 -39.97
CA ARG A 413 -53.42 53.51 -39.95
C ARG A 413 -53.39 54.19 -41.32
N VAL A 414 -52.25 54.20 -41.98
CA VAL A 414 -52.11 54.77 -43.34
C VAL A 414 -52.95 53.99 -44.35
N ALA A 415 -53.01 52.66 -44.26
CA ALA A 415 -53.85 51.85 -45.13
C ALA A 415 -55.34 52.10 -44.89
N GLU A 416 -55.76 52.29 -43.64
CA GLU A 416 -57.14 52.64 -43.31
C GLU A 416 -57.52 54.03 -43.83
N GLU A 417 -56.64 55.02 -43.69
CA GLU A 417 -56.85 56.36 -44.22
C GLU A 417 -56.98 56.35 -45.74
N LYS A 418 -56.08 55.66 -46.45
CA LYS A 418 -56.19 55.47 -47.90
C LYS A 418 -57.49 54.78 -48.32
N ARG A 419 -57.95 53.79 -47.55
CA ARG A 419 -59.20 53.09 -47.80
C ARG A 419 -60.41 54.01 -47.61
N ARG A 420 -60.38 54.90 -46.60
CA ARG A 420 -61.42 55.92 -46.38
C ARG A 420 -61.43 56.97 -47.48
N GLU A 421 -60.27 57.46 -47.89
CA GLU A 421 -60.14 58.41 -49.01
C GLU A 421 -60.64 57.80 -50.33
N GLU A 422 -60.31 56.53 -50.59
CA GLU A 422 -60.79 55.81 -51.76
C GLU A 422 -62.31 55.59 -51.70
N GLU A 423 -62.87 55.25 -50.53
CA GLU A 423 -64.32 55.14 -50.33
C GLU A 423 -65.02 56.50 -50.53
N GLU A 424 -64.46 57.60 -50.02
CA GLU A 424 -64.98 58.94 -50.27
C GLU A 424 -64.90 59.34 -51.74
N ARG A 425 -63.80 59.00 -52.43
CA ARG A 425 -63.64 59.25 -53.87
C ARG A 425 -64.70 58.48 -54.66
N LEU A 426 -64.91 57.21 -54.35
CA LEU A 426 -65.97 56.39 -54.95
C LEU A 426 -67.36 56.97 -54.67
N ARG A 427 -67.63 57.45 -53.45
CA ARG A 427 -68.90 58.12 -53.13
C ARG A 427 -69.11 59.42 -53.91
N ARG A 428 -68.06 60.24 -54.07
CA ARG A 428 -68.13 61.47 -54.88
C ARG A 428 -68.37 61.14 -56.35
N GLU A 429 -67.66 60.15 -56.90
CA GLU A 429 -67.89 59.68 -58.28
C GLU A 429 -69.31 59.13 -58.46
N GLU A 430 -69.84 58.40 -57.48
CA GLU A 430 -71.22 57.90 -57.51
C GLU A 430 -72.24 59.04 -57.40
N GLU A 431 -72.01 60.03 -56.54
CA GLU A 431 -72.86 61.21 -56.41
C GLU A 431 -72.83 62.07 -57.68
N GLU A 432 -71.64 62.31 -58.26
CA GLU A 432 -71.49 62.98 -59.56
C GLU A 432 -72.23 62.22 -60.66
N ARG A 433 -72.11 60.89 -60.70
CA ARG A 433 -72.88 60.06 -61.64
C ARG A 433 -74.37 60.20 -61.43
N ARG A 434 -74.86 60.23 -60.18
CA ARG A 434 -76.28 60.44 -59.88
C ARG A 434 -76.75 61.82 -60.30
N VAL A 435 -75.96 62.86 -60.05
CA VAL A 435 -76.26 64.24 -60.47
C VAL A 435 -76.25 64.36 -61.99
N GLU A 436 -75.31 63.71 -62.69
CA GLU A 436 -75.22 63.66 -64.14
C GLU A 436 -76.43 62.92 -64.75
N GLU A 437 -76.80 61.77 -64.16
CA GLU A 437 -78.01 61.03 -64.52
C GLU A 437 -79.27 61.88 -64.27
N GLU A 438 -79.36 62.58 -63.14
CA GLU A 438 -80.47 63.48 -62.83
C GLU A 438 -80.51 64.69 -63.78
N ARG A 439 -79.35 65.25 -64.15
CA ARG A 439 -79.23 66.33 -65.15
C ARG A 439 -79.73 65.85 -66.51
N LYS A 440 -79.33 64.65 -66.94
CA LYS A 440 -79.84 64.03 -68.17
C LYS A 440 -81.34 63.79 -68.10
N GLN A 441 -81.87 63.29 -66.98
CA GLN A 441 -83.30 63.14 -66.78
C GLN A 441 -84.03 64.48 -66.77
N ARG A 442 -83.46 65.54 -66.20
CA ARG A 442 -84.04 66.90 -66.25
C ARG A 442 -83.99 67.48 -67.65
N GLU A 443 -82.92 67.24 -68.41
CA GLU A 443 -82.83 67.63 -69.81
C GLU A 443 -83.81 66.86 -70.68
N GLU A 444 -83.96 65.55 -70.48
CA GLU A 444 -84.97 64.72 -71.13
C GLU A 444 -86.38 65.15 -70.71
N ALA A 445 -86.64 65.38 -69.43
CA ALA A 445 -87.89 65.91 -68.93
C ALA A 445 -88.16 67.31 -69.50
N ALA A 446 -87.15 68.16 -69.67
CA ALA A 446 -87.28 69.48 -70.30
C ALA A 446 -87.54 69.35 -71.81
N LYS A 447 -86.94 68.37 -72.50
CA LYS A 447 -87.26 68.02 -73.89
C LYS A 447 -88.71 67.52 -74.00
N VAL A 448 -89.14 66.61 -73.12
CA VAL A 448 -90.52 66.13 -73.03
C VAL A 448 -91.46 67.29 -72.72
N ARG A 449 -91.11 68.21 -71.80
CA ARG A 449 -91.90 69.38 -71.46
C ARG A 449 -91.98 70.39 -72.60
N LYS A 450 -90.92 70.58 -73.39
CA LYS A 450 -90.95 71.34 -74.64
C LYS A 450 -91.82 70.68 -75.70
N ILE A 451 -91.78 69.35 -75.80
CA ILE A 451 -92.70 68.59 -76.66
C ILE A 451 -94.14 68.76 -76.18
N TRP A 452 -94.40 68.72 -74.88
CA TRP A 452 -95.73 68.93 -74.28
C TRP A 452 -96.24 70.37 -74.46
N GLN A 453 -95.35 71.36 -74.33
CA GLN A 453 -95.66 72.78 -74.61
C GLN A 453 -95.88 73.04 -76.11
N ALA A 454 -95.18 72.33 -76.99
CA ALA A 454 -95.44 72.36 -78.44
C ALA A 454 -96.72 71.61 -78.84
N ALA A 455 -97.18 70.67 -78.01
CA ALA A 455 -98.40 69.88 -78.23
C ALA A 455 -99.69 70.54 -77.72
N GLY A 456 -99.63 71.78 -77.21
CA GLY A 456 -100.81 72.64 -76.99
C GLY A 456 -101.90 72.02 -76.10
N CYS A 457 -101.71 72.04 -74.78
CA CYS A 457 -102.81 71.90 -73.83
C CYS A 457 -102.53 72.62 -72.50
N ASP A 458 -103.20 73.74 -72.32
CA ASP A 458 -103.46 74.37 -71.02
C ASP A 458 -104.50 73.54 -70.26
N LYS A 459 -104.20 73.22 -68.99
CA LYS A 459 -105.16 73.34 -67.87
C LYS A 459 -104.54 72.98 -66.53
N GLU A 460 -104.74 73.90 -65.59
CA GLU A 460 -104.65 73.75 -64.14
C GLU A 460 -105.41 72.52 -63.64
N VAL A 461 -104.85 71.81 -62.65
CA VAL A 461 -105.65 71.17 -61.58
C VAL A 461 -104.93 71.31 -60.24
N ARG A 462 -105.67 71.90 -59.29
CA ARG A 462 -105.45 71.99 -57.86
C ARG A 462 -105.49 70.63 -57.14
N SER A 463 -104.76 70.58 -56.02
CA SER A 463 -105.15 69.98 -54.73
C SER A 463 -105.23 68.44 -54.61
N GLY A 464 -104.61 67.93 -53.55
CA GLY A 464 -104.92 66.61 -53.01
C GLY A 464 -103.90 66.11 -52.00
N ASP A 465 -104.06 66.50 -50.74
CA ASP A 465 -103.50 65.77 -49.59
C ASP A 465 -103.92 64.30 -49.62
N HIS A 466 -103.04 63.37 -49.25
CA HIS A 466 -103.33 62.40 -48.18
C HIS A 466 -102.09 61.60 -47.74
N ASN A 467 -101.90 61.63 -46.42
CA ASN A 467 -101.22 60.68 -45.54
C ASN A 467 -101.07 59.24 -46.07
N ILE A 468 -99.99 58.55 -45.62
CA ILE A 468 -100.10 57.42 -44.68
C ILE A 468 -98.71 57.01 -44.14
N LEU A 469 -98.72 56.79 -42.83
CA LEU A 469 -97.71 56.22 -41.93
C LEU A 469 -96.91 55.02 -42.50
N LYS A 470 -95.66 54.86 -42.06
CA LYS A 470 -95.29 53.87 -41.00
C LYS A 470 -93.79 53.86 -40.72
N THR A 471 -93.51 53.92 -39.42
CA THR A 471 -92.31 53.47 -38.70
C THR A 471 -91.72 52.15 -39.22
N LYS A 472 -90.39 52.06 -39.32
CA LYS A 472 -89.52 51.49 -38.28
C LYS A 472 -88.06 51.80 -38.55
#